data_AF-A0A7X8CU67-F1
#
_entry.id   AF-A0A7X8CU67-F1
#
_cell.length_a   1.000
_cell.length_b   1.000
_cell.length_c   1.000
_cell.angle_alpha   90.00
_cell.angle_beta   90.00
_cell.angle_gamma   90.00
#
_symmetry.space_group_name_H-M   'P 1'
#
loop_
_entity.id
_entity.type
_entity.pdbx_description
1 polymer ?
#
loop_
_entity_poly.entity_id
_entity_poly.type
_entity_poly.pdbx_seq_one_letter_code
_entity_poly.pdbx_strand_id
1 'polypeptide(L)'
;VAAVLAHEIAHVQYQHGLKAIKTDRLTSALATIGTEAAKTLGPAELKEVTAQFEGSISDITRTLVNSGYSRETEYEADKGALAILQNAGYNPAALVSMLAAMKTRLKPGAPDFAKTHPDPELRIDRIRRQLGALAPVVESPQARDRRTRALAGI
;
A
#
# COMPACT_ATOMS: atom_id res chain seq x y z
N VAL A 1 15.84 -0.14 1.35
CA VAL A 1 15.05 0.84 2.11
C VAL A 1 14.21 1.72 1.18
N ALA A 2 14.79 2.48 0.25
CA ALA A 2 14.03 3.36 -0.66
C ALA A 2 12.87 2.67 -1.41
N ALA A 3 13.06 1.43 -1.89
CA ALA A 3 12.01 0.67 -2.57
C ALA A 3 10.80 0.37 -1.69
N VAL A 4 11.03 0.04 -0.40
CA VAL A 4 9.95 -0.18 0.58
C VAL A 4 9.19 1.12 0.79
N LEU A 5 9.90 2.23 1.05
CA LEU A 5 9.24 3.52 1.27
C LEU A 5 8.47 4.00 0.04
N ALA A 6 9.01 3.81 -1.17
CA ALA A 6 8.33 4.16 -2.40
C ALA A 6 7.03 3.36 -2.59
N HIS A 7 7.03 2.09 -2.19
CA HIS A 7 5.83 1.24 -2.20
C HIS A 7 4.78 1.72 -1.19
N GLU A 8 5.17 1.99 0.05
CA GLU A 8 4.23 2.50 1.07
C GLU A 8 3.66 3.88 0.70
N ILE A 9 4.49 4.78 0.15
CA ILE A 9 4.03 6.08 -0.36
C ILE A 9 3.02 5.88 -1.49
N ALA A 10 3.22 4.90 -2.38
CA ALA A 10 2.26 4.59 -3.43
C ALA A 10 0.91 4.11 -2.85
N HIS A 11 0.89 3.28 -1.80
CA HIS A 11 -0.35 2.91 -1.12
C HIS A 11 -1.12 4.12 -0.57
N VAL A 12 -0.40 5.08 0.03
CA VAL A 12 -0.99 6.33 0.53
C VAL A 12 -1.51 7.19 -0.63
N GLN A 13 -0.70 7.35 -1.68
CA GLN A 13 -1.04 8.13 -2.88
C GLN A 13 -2.32 7.63 -3.55
N TYR A 14 -2.52 6.31 -3.62
CA TYR A 14 -3.69 5.68 -4.21
C TYR A 14 -4.82 5.40 -3.20
N GLN A 15 -4.65 5.85 -1.96
CA GLN A 15 -5.64 5.73 -0.88
C GLN A 15 -6.09 4.28 -0.66
N HIS A 16 -5.19 3.30 -0.82
CA HIS A 16 -5.55 1.87 -0.74
C HIS A 16 -6.13 1.49 0.62
N GLY A 17 -5.59 2.05 1.72
CA GLY A 17 -6.15 1.85 3.06
C GLY A 17 -7.61 2.30 3.15
N LEU A 18 -7.92 3.51 2.67
CA LEU A 18 -9.28 4.06 2.65
C LEU A 18 -10.24 3.20 1.80
N LYS A 19 -9.78 2.71 0.65
CA LYS A 19 -10.56 1.84 -0.24
C LYS A 19 -10.84 0.47 0.39
N ALA A 20 -9.88 -0.10 1.11
CA ALA A 20 -10.06 -1.39 1.80
C ALA A 20 -11.20 -1.31 2.83
N ILE A 21 -11.23 -0.27 3.66
CA ILE A 21 -12.29 -0.07 4.66
C ILE A 21 -13.63 0.21 4.00
N LYS A 22 -13.65 1.01 2.91
CA LYS A 22 -14.92 1.34 2.23
C LYS A 22 -15.60 0.07 1.70
N THR A 23 -14.82 -0.87 1.17
CA THR A 23 -15.31 -2.18 0.73
C THR A 23 -15.82 -3.01 1.91
N ASP A 24 -15.07 -3.07 3.00
CA ASP A 24 -15.49 -3.80 4.22
C ASP A 24 -16.78 -3.21 4.81
N ARG A 25 -16.87 -1.88 4.90
CA ARG A 25 -18.05 -1.19 5.42
C ARG A 25 -19.26 -1.32 4.53
N LEU A 26 -19.11 -1.27 3.21
CA LEU A 26 -20.22 -1.52 2.30
C LEU A 26 -20.71 -2.96 2.47
N THR A 27 -19.78 -3.91 2.63
CA THR A 27 -20.10 -5.31 2.94
C THR A 27 -20.85 -5.44 4.27
N SER A 28 -20.36 -4.78 5.33
CA SER A 28 -21.02 -4.78 6.64
C SER A 28 -22.38 -4.09 6.60
N ALA A 29 -22.49 -2.91 5.98
CA ALA A 29 -23.75 -2.18 5.86
C ALA A 29 -24.78 -2.93 5.01
N LEU A 30 -24.37 -3.59 3.91
CA LEU A 30 -25.25 -4.47 3.14
C LEU A 30 -25.68 -5.70 3.94
N ALA A 31 -24.78 -6.28 4.73
CA ALA A 31 -25.12 -7.35 5.67
C ALA A 31 -26.13 -6.86 6.72
N THR A 32 -25.94 -5.64 7.25
CA THR A 32 -26.85 -5.03 8.22
C THR A 32 -28.20 -4.64 7.59
N ILE A 33 -28.24 -4.12 6.36
CA ILE A 33 -29.49 -3.78 5.64
C ILE A 33 -30.25 -5.06 5.24
N GLY A 34 -29.53 -6.15 4.97
CA GLY A 34 -30.13 -7.49 4.84
C GLY A 34 -30.78 -8.00 6.13
N THR A 35 -30.41 -7.43 7.29
CA THR A 35 -30.96 -7.80 8.60
C THR A 35 -31.91 -6.77 9.23
N GLU A 36 -31.78 -5.49 8.91
CA GLU A 36 -32.46 -4.39 9.60
C GLU A 36 -32.87 -3.30 8.59
N ALA A 37 -34.15 -3.34 8.23
CA ALA A 37 -34.83 -2.19 7.63
C ALA A 37 -35.14 -1.15 8.71
N ALA A 38 -34.88 0.13 8.39
CA ALA A 38 -35.43 1.35 8.98
C ALA A 38 -34.64 2.04 10.12
N LYS A 39 -34.32 3.34 9.93
CA LYS A 39 -35.05 4.50 10.53
C LYS A 39 -34.32 5.83 10.27
N THR A 40 -35.11 6.90 10.30
CA THR A 40 -34.84 8.33 10.00
C THR A 40 -33.92 9.03 11.01
N LEU A 41 -32.99 9.87 10.51
CA LEU A 41 -31.86 10.47 11.24
C LEU A 41 -32.20 11.76 12.04
N GLY A 42 -31.89 11.80 13.34
CA GLY A 42 -31.83 12.94 14.27
C GLY A 42 -30.45 13.13 14.98
N PRO A 43 -30.37 13.86 16.11
CA PRO A 43 -29.09 14.19 16.80
C PRO A 43 -28.34 12.99 17.36
N ALA A 44 -29.05 11.90 17.67
CA ALA A 44 -28.45 10.62 18.04
C ALA A 44 -27.62 10.06 16.89
N GLU A 45 -28.08 10.25 15.64
CA GLU A 45 -27.40 9.79 14.45
C GLU A 45 -26.17 10.60 14.09
N LEU A 46 -26.05 11.87 14.52
CA LEU A 46 -24.79 12.60 14.40
C LEU A 46 -23.70 12.00 15.33
N LYS A 47 -24.12 11.57 16.52
CA LYS A 47 -23.26 10.90 17.50
C LYS A 47 -22.90 9.48 17.02
N GLU A 48 -23.85 8.78 16.41
CA GLU A 48 -23.66 7.49 15.73
C GLU A 48 -22.65 7.63 14.58
N VAL A 49 -22.78 8.65 13.72
CA VAL A 49 -21.85 8.91 12.61
C VAL A 49 -20.45 9.22 13.11
N THR A 50 -20.31 9.96 14.21
CA THR A 50 -19.00 10.26 14.81
C THR A 50 -18.36 9.02 15.43
N ALA A 51 -19.14 8.19 16.14
CA ALA A 51 -18.68 6.92 16.70
C ALA A 51 -18.33 5.91 15.58
N GLN A 52 -19.10 5.87 14.50
CA GLN A 52 -18.76 5.12 13.30
C GLN A 52 -17.48 5.66 12.66
N PHE A 53 -17.24 6.98 12.69
CA PHE A 53 -16.01 7.57 12.15
C PHE A 53 -14.76 7.22 12.98
N GLU A 54 -14.83 7.27 14.31
CA GLU A 54 -13.74 6.80 15.18
C GLU A 54 -13.51 5.29 15.05
N GLY A 55 -14.59 4.51 14.98
CA GLY A 55 -14.54 3.07 14.67
C GLY A 55 -13.80 2.78 13.37
N SER A 56 -13.92 3.66 12.35
CA SER A 56 -13.24 3.47 11.05
C SER A 56 -11.75 3.40 11.20
N ILE A 57 -11.17 4.27 12.04
CA ILE A 57 -9.72 4.40 12.18
C ILE A 57 -9.15 3.11 12.78
N SER A 58 -9.86 2.53 13.75
CA SER A 58 -9.57 1.21 14.33
C SER A 58 -9.75 0.08 13.31
N ASP A 59 -10.79 0.16 12.48
CA ASP A 59 -11.06 -0.84 11.45
C ASP A 59 -9.99 -0.83 10.35
N ILE A 60 -9.39 0.33 10.02
CA ILE A 60 -8.30 0.42 9.02
C ILE A 60 -7.15 -0.49 9.40
N THR A 61 -6.64 -0.32 10.62
CA THR A 61 -5.47 -1.06 11.08
C THR A 61 -5.80 -2.53 11.24
N ARG A 62 -6.99 -2.86 11.75
CA ARG A 62 -7.45 -4.23 11.92
C ARG A 62 -7.70 -4.95 10.59
N THR A 63 -8.41 -4.34 9.66
CA THR A 63 -8.67 -4.90 8.31
C THR A 63 -7.37 -5.05 7.56
N LEU A 64 -6.49 -4.04 7.56
CA LEU A 64 -5.24 -4.16 6.82
C LEU A 64 -4.36 -5.26 7.40
N VAL A 65 -4.20 -5.33 8.73
CA VAL A 65 -3.39 -6.37 9.39
C VAL A 65 -3.96 -7.79 9.17
N ASN A 66 -5.28 -7.94 9.11
CA ASN A 66 -5.91 -9.27 9.01
C ASN A 66 -6.19 -9.72 7.58
N SER A 67 -6.66 -8.82 6.71
CA SER A 67 -7.14 -9.12 5.35
C SER A 67 -6.13 -8.76 4.27
N GLY A 68 -5.23 -7.82 4.57
CA GLY A 68 -4.24 -7.33 3.63
C GLY A 68 -4.78 -6.53 2.45
N TYR A 69 -3.88 -6.19 1.55
CA TYR A 69 -4.17 -5.56 0.27
C TYR A 69 -4.45 -6.61 -0.80
N SER A 70 -5.37 -6.30 -1.71
CA SER A 70 -5.62 -7.15 -2.86
C SER A 70 -4.41 -7.16 -3.79
N ARG A 71 -4.28 -8.22 -4.60
CA ARG A 71 -3.23 -8.32 -5.64
C ARG A 71 -3.22 -7.08 -6.53
N GLU A 72 -4.39 -6.53 -6.81
CA GLU A 72 -4.55 -5.41 -7.73
C GLU A 72 -4.05 -4.10 -7.11
N THR A 73 -4.32 -3.87 -5.83
CA THR A 73 -3.75 -2.72 -5.09
C THR A 73 -2.23 -2.81 -4.98
N GLU A 74 -1.68 -4.01 -4.86
CA GLU A 74 -0.23 -4.22 -4.78
C GLU A 74 0.45 -3.94 -6.11
N TYR A 75 -0.16 -4.36 -7.21
CA TYR A 75 0.33 -4.05 -8.54
C TYR A 75 0.25 -2.56 -8.87
N GLU A 76 -0.80 -1.88 -8.40
CA GLU A 76 -0.93 -0.42 -8.52
C GLU A 76 0.17 0.28 -7.69
N ALA A 77 0.39 -0.17 -6.46
CA ALA A 77 1.46 0.33 -5.60
C ALA A 77 2.87 0.07 -6.18
N ASP A 78 3.13 -1.12 -6.74
CA ASP A 78 4.40 -1.43 -7.42
C ASP A 78 4.66 -0.50 -8.59
N LYS A 79 3.65 -0.27 -9.43
CA LYS A 79 3.76 0.64 -10.57
C LYS A 79 4.06 2.08 -10.10
N GLY A 80 3.38 2.54 -9.06
CA GLY A 80 3.65 3.85 -8.44
C GLY A 80 5.05 3.93 -7.85
N ALA A 81 5.50 2.88 -7.17
CA ALA A 81 6.83 2.80 -6.59
C ALA A 81 7.93 2.88 -7.64
N LEU A 82 7.76 2.24 -8.80
CA LEU A 82 8.70 2.35 -9.92
C LEU A 82 8.85 3.80 -10.39
N ALA A 83 7.74 4.51 -10.56
CA ALA A 83 7.75 5.92 -10.95
C ALA A 83 8.39 6.80 -9.87
N ILE A 84 8.07 6.59 -8.59
CA ILE A 84 8.66 7.31 -7.46
C ILE A 84 10.17 7.08 -7.42
N LEU A 85 10.63 5.83 -7.52
CA LEU A 85 12.05 5.49 -7.50
C LEU A 85 12.79 6.17 -8.66
N GLN A 86 12.24 6.07 -9.87
CA GLN A 86 12.82 6.69 -11.06
C GLN A 86 12.92 8.21 -10.91
N ASN A 87 11.83 8.87 -10.54
CA ASN A 87 11.79 10.33 -10.34
C ASN A 87 12.68 10.79 -9.19
N ALA A 88 12.84 9.97 -8.15
CA ALA A 88 13.71 10.26 -7.02
C ALA A 88 15.19 9.98 -7.30
N GLY A 89 15.53 9.41 -8.47
CA GLY A 89 16.90 9.07 -8.85
C GLY A 89 17.44 7.79 -8.20
N TYR A 90 16.55 6.88 -7.77
CA TYR A 90 16.89 5.54 -7.30
C TYR A 90 16.71 4.52 -8.41
N ASN A 91 17.49 3.43 -8.35
CA ASN A 91 17.34 2.31 -9.27
C ASN A 91 15.97 1.62 -9.05
N PRO A 92 15.04 1.65 -10.03
CA PRO A 92 13.73 1.03 -9.88
C PRO A 92 13.80 -0.51 -9.75
N ALA A 93 14.87 -1.14 -10.25
CA ALA A 93 15.11 -2.58 -10.06
C ALA A 93 15.32 -2.97 -8.60
N ALA A 94 15.59 -2.01 -7.69
CA ALA A 94 15.64 -2.26 -6.25
C ALA A 94 14.31 -2.81 -5.68
N LEU A 95 13.18 -2.58 -6.37
CA LEU A 95 11.89 -3.16 -6.01
C LEU A 95 11.88 -4.69 -6.20
N VAL A 96 12.54 -5.20 -7.24
CA VAL A 96 12.73 -6.66 -7.43
C VAL A 96 13.59 -7.24 -6.31
N SER A 97 14.68 -6.55 -5.95
CA SER A 97 15.55 -6.99 -4.85
C SER A 97 14.82 -7.01 -3.51
N MET A 98 13.95 -6.03 -3.25
CA MET A 98 13.07 -6.04 -2.07
C MET A 98 12.17 -7.28 -2.07
N LEU A 99 11.46 -7.55 -3.16
CA LEU A 99 10.52 -8.68 -3.25
C LEU A 99 11.23 -10.03 -3.16
N ALA A 100 12.43 -10.16 -3.73
CA ALA A 100 13.25 -11.36 -3.58
C ALA A 100 13.70 -11.56 -2.12
N ALA A 101 14.12 -10.48 -1.45
CA ALA A 101 14.44 -10.51 -0.02
C ALA A 101 13.20 -10.85 0.83
N MET A 102 12.00 -10.43 0.43
CA MET A 102 10.76 -10.85 1.07
C MET A 102 10.50 -12.33 0.87
N LYS A 103 10.57 -12.86 -0.35
CA LYS A 103 10.36 -14.29 -0.63
C LYS A 103 11.22 -15.21 0.24
N THR A 104 12.45 -14.79 0.55
CA THR A 104 13.36 -15.55 1.43
C THR A 104 13.08 -15.40 2.92
N ARG A 105 12.43 -14.31 3.34
CA ARG A 105 12.15 -14.00 4.76
C ARG A 105 10.73 -14.34 5.19
N LEU A 106 9.79 -14.43 4.25
CA LEU A 106 8.40 -14.84 4.51
C LEU A 106 8.35 -16.36 4.70
N LYS A 107 8.47 -16.81 5.95
CA LYS A 107 8.14 -18.18 6.33
C LYS A 107 6.63 -18.30 6.58
N PRO A 108 5.98 -19.45 6.30
CA PRO A 108 4.61 -19.69 6.75
C PRO A 108 4.52 -19.44 8.27
N GLY A 109 3.68 -18.49 8.69
CA GLY A 109 3.53 -18.11 10.11
C GLY A 109 4.42 -16.96 10.63
N ALA A 110 5.27 -16.35 9.79
CA ALA A 110 6.00 -15.12 10.14
C ALA A 110 5.07 -13.89 10.20
N PRO A 111 5.33 -12.89 11.07
CA PRO A 111 4.34 -11.87 11.42
C PRO A 111 3.96 -10.93 10.25
N ASP A 112 2.66 -10.61 10.24
CA ASP A 112 1.86 -9.55 9.58
C ASP A 112 2.12 -9.14 8.12
N PHE A 113 3.35 -9.10 7.62
CA PHE A 113 3.62 -8.60 6.26
C PHE A 113 3.22 -9.60 5.15
N ALA A 114 3.36 -10.91 5.42
CA ALA A 114 2.88 -11.97 4.51
C ALA A 114 1.35 -12.03 4.41
N LYS A 115 0.66 -11.58 5.46
CA LYS A 115 -0.80 -11.51 5.52
C LYS A 115 -1.32 -10.30 4.76
N THR A 116 -0.54 -9.23 4.77
CA THR A 116 -0.92 -7.95 4.19
C THR A 116 -0.55 -7.83 2.71
N HIS A 117 0.49 -8.53 2.24
CA HIS A 117 0.95 -8.48 0.85
C HIS A 117 1.02 -9.91 0.24
N PRO A 118 0.42 -10.14 -0.94
CA PRO A 118 0.37 -11.41 -1.65
C PRO A 118 1.73 -11.81 -2.27
N ASP A 119 1.78 -13.04 -2.81
CA ASP A 119 3.01 -13.70 -3.29
C ASP A 119 3.94 -12.77 -4.12
N PRO A 120 5.19 -12.55 -3.67
CA PRO A 120 6.18 -11.75 -4.37
C PRO A 120 6.51 -12.21 -5.80
N GLU A 121 6.34 -13.49 -6.14
CA GLU A 121 6.80 -14.04 -7.43
C GLU A 121 6.05 -13.44 -8.64
N LEU A 122 4.72 -13.38 -8.56
CA LEU A 122 3.90 -12.77 -9.62
C LEU A 122 4.18 -11.27 -9.79
N ARG A 123 4.48 -10.59 -8.69
CA ARG A 123 4.84 -9.17 -8.67
C ARG A 123 6.19 -8.92 -9.32
N ILE A 124 7.19 -9.76 -9.02
CA ILE A 124 8.53 -9.70 -9.63
C ILE A 124 8.42 -9.79 -11.16
N ASP A 125 7.66 -10.76 -11.68
CA ASP A 125 7.51 -10.94 -13.12
C ASP A 125 6.83 -9.74 -13.79
N ARG A 126 5.84 -9.14 -13.12
CA ARG A 126 5.18 -7.93 -13.61
C ARG A 126 6.13 -6.72 -13.62
N ILE A 127 6.88 -6.52 -12.55
CA ILE A 127 7.85 -5.44 -12.43
C ILE A 127 8.94 -5.59 -13.49
N ARG A 128 9.46 -6.80 -13.74
CA ARG A 128 10.46 -7.04 -14.78
C ARG A 128 9.99 -6.62 -16.17
N ARG A 129 8.72 -6.91 -16.50
CA ARG A 129 8.11 -6.44 -17.76
C ARG A 129 8.03 -4.91 -17.83
N GLN A 130 7.70 -4.26 -16.72
CA GLN A 130 7.65 -2.80 -16.64
C GLN A 130 9.03 -2.17 -16.74
N LEU A 131 10.04 -2.73 -16.08
CA LEU A 131 11.42 -2.26 -16.14
C LEU A 131 12.00 -2.30 -17.55
N GLY A 132 11.67 -3.33 -18.35
CA GLY A 132 12.07 -3.38 -19.76
C GLY A 132 11.48 -2.26 -20.62
N ALA A 133 10.38 -1.64 -20.18
CA ALA A 133 9.77 -0.48 -20.83
C ALA A 133 10.25 0.86 -20.23
N LEU A 134 10.90 0.84 -19.06
CA LEU A 134 11.46 2.03 -18.43
C LEU A 134 12.85 2.32 -19.01
N ALA A 135 13.13 3.59 -19.28
CA ALA A 135 14.42 4.07 -19.78
C ALA A 135 15.60 3.56 -18.92
N PRO A 136 16.82 3.45 -19.49
CA PRO A 136 17.96 2.82 -18.83
C PRO A 136 18.22 3.39 -17.44
N VAL A 137 18.56 2.49 -16.54
CA VAL A 137 18.86 2.72 -15.12
C VAL A 137 19.84 3.89 -15.02
N VAL A 138 19.42 4.96 -14.35
CA VAL A 138 20.35 5.96 -13.85
C VAL A 138 21.13 5.27 -12.73
N GLU A 139 22.37 4.85 -13.02
CA GLU A 139 23.32 4.45 -11.97
C GLU A 139 23.34 5.53 -10.91
N SER A 140 23.14 5.12 -9.65
CA SER A 140 23.18 5.94 -8.42
C SER A 140 23.88 7.28 -8.65
N PRO A 141 23.15 8.34 -9.01
CA PRO A 141 23.80 9.51 -9.54
C PRO A 141 24.40 10.29 -8.39
N GLN A 142 25.61 10.82 -8.59
CA GLN A 142 26.19 11.87 -7.74
C GLN A 142 25.17 12.99 -7.41
N ALA A 143 24.15 13.17 -8.26
CA ALA A 143 22.99 14.03 -8.05
C ALA A 143 22.13 13.66 -6.82
N ARG A 144 21.88 12.37 -6.53
CA ARG A 144 21.17 11.96 -5.30
C ARG A 144 21.98 12.37 -4.08
N ASP A 145 23.27 12.03 -4.07
CA ASP A 145 24.16 12.31 -2.94
C ASP A 145 24.37 13.81 -2.74
N ARG A 146 24.32 14.60 -3.82
CA ARG A 146 24.28 16.07 -3.75
C ARG A 146 22.98 16.58 -3.14
N ARG A 147 21.82 16.03 -3.54
CA ARG A 147 20.52 16.44 -3.01
C ARG A 147 20.36 16.08 -1.53
N THR A 148 20.77 14.88 -1.12
CA THR A 148 20.73 14.48 0.29
C THR A 148 21.68 15.31 1.14
N ARG A 149 22.88 15.61 0.65
CA ARG A 149 23.83 16.53 1.31
C ARG A 149 23.25 17.94 1.46
N ALA A 150 22.72 18.51 0.39
CA ALA A 150 22.06 19.83 0.42
C ALA A 150 20.87 19.88 1.40
N LEU A 151 20.04 18.83 1.46
CA LEU A 151 18.93 18.75 2.42
C LEU A 151 19.41 18.54 3.87
N ALA A 152 20.55 17.89 4.06
CA ALA A 152 21.16 17.68 5.37
C ALA A 152 22.05 18.85 5.82
N GLY A 153 22.23 19.89 4.97
CA GLY A 153 23.06 21.06 5.28
C GLY A 153 24.56 20.78 5.34
N ILE A 154 25.04 19.73 4.65
CA ILE A 154 26.44 19.28 4.62
C ILE A 154 27.00 19.32 3.20
#